data_AF-A0A1W7RB16-F1
#
_entry.id   AF-A0A1W7RB16-F1
#
_cell.length_a   1.000
_cell.length_b   1.000
_cell.length_c   1.000
_cell.angle_alpha   90.00
_cell.angle_beta   90.00
_cell.angle_gamma   90.00
#
_symmetry.space_group_name_H-M   'P 1'
#
loop_
_entity.id
_entity.type
_entity.pdbx_description
1 polymer ?
#
loop_
_entity_poly.entity_id
_entity_poly.type
_entity_poly.pdbx_seq_one_letter_code
_entity_poly.pdbx_strand_id
1 'polypeptide(L)' 'MNTKLILMMLMITSVILVFEAETVIGTGTPCKNPKQCAGPCKAKGCKHGKCMNGKCRCMLCSK' A
#
# COMPACT_ATOMS: atom_id res chain seq x y z
N MET A 1 3.12 -26.23 -21.41
CA MET A 1 2.59 -25.19 -20.51
C MET A 1 1.19 -24.86 -20.99
N ASN A 2 0.16 -25.12 -20.17
CA ASN A 2 -1.23 -24.91 -20.61
C ASN A 2 -1.51 -23.40 -20.58
N THR A 3 -1.74 -22.77 -21.73
CA THR A 3 -1.94 -21.31 -21.84
C THR A 3 -3.08 -20.82 -20.94
N LYS A 4 -4.10 -21.67 -20.70
CA LYS A 4 -5.15 -21.41 -19.71
C LYS A 4 -4.63 -21.23 -18.29
N LEU A 5 -3.66 -22.04 -17.86
CA LEU A 5 -3.04 -21.94 -16.54
C LEU A 5 -2.20 -20.65 -16.41
N ILE A 6 -1.47 -20.27 -17.45
CA ILE A 6 -0.69 -19.02 -17.45
C ILE A 6 -1.63 -17.81 -17.31
N LEU A 7 -2.73 -17.79 -18.08
CA LEU A 7 -3.72 -16.73 -18.01
C LEU A 7 -4.38 -16.64 -16.63
N MET A 8 -4.73 -17.79 -16.03
CA MET A 8 -5.26 -17.82 -14.67
C MET A 8 -4.26 -17.28 -13.64
N MET A 9 -2.99 -17.68 -13.73
CA MET A 9 -1.94 -17.19 -12.82
C MET A 9 -1.73 -15.67 -12.95
N LEU A 10 -1.70 -15.14 -14.18
CA LEU A 10 -1.57 -13.70 -14.44
C LEU A 10 -2.73 -12.88 -13.87
N MET A 11 -3.96 -13.36 -14.01
CA MET A 11 -5.15 -12.69 -13.45
C MET A 11 -5.12 -12.65 -11.92
N ILE A 12 -4.68 -13.73 -11.27
CA ILE A 12 -4.56 -13.78 -9.82
C ILE A 12 -3.45 -12.83 -9.33
N THR A 13 -2.29 -12.81 -10.00
CA THR A 13 -1.19 -11.92 -9.63
C THR A 13 -1.53 -10.46 -9.81
N SER A 14 -2.22 -10.09 -10.89
CA SER A 14 -2.62 -8.70 -11.14
C SER A 14 -3.58 -8.19 -10.07
N VAL A 15 -4.54 -9.01 -9.65
CA VAL A 15 -5.49 -8.67 -8.57
C VAL A 15 -4.75 -8.44 -7.24
N ILE A 16 -3.82 -9.33 -6.87
CA ILE A 16 -3.02 -9.19 -5.64
C ILE A 16 -2.19 -7.89 -5.66
N LEU A 17 -1.52 -7.59 -6.77
CA LEU A 17 -0.71 -6.37 -6.91
C LEU A 17 -1.55 -5.09 -6.82
N VAL A 18 -2.77 -5.09 -7.36
CA VAL A 18 -3.70 -3.97 -7.22
C VAL A 18 -4.12 -3.79 -5.77
N PHE A 19 -4.44 -4.87 -5.06
CA PHE A 19 -4.75 -4.79 -3.63
C PHE A 19 -3.59 -4.26 -2.79
N GLU A 20 -2.34 -4.67 -3.05
CA GLU A 20 -1.17 -4.12 -2.36
C GLU A 20 -0.93 -2.64 -2.68
N ALA A 21 -1.13 -2.23 -3.93
CA ALA A 21 -1.02 -0.83 -4.34
C ALA A 21 -2.11 0.06 -3.71
N GLU A 22 -3.36 -0.42 -3.64
CA GLU A 22 -4.46 0.31 -3.00
C GLU A 22 -4.30 0.37 -1.48
N THR A 23 -3.73 -0.67 -0.88
CA THR A 23 -3.55 -0.73 0.58
C THR A 23 -2.30 0.00 1.07
N VAL A 24 -1.34 0.34 0.20
CA VAL A 24 -0.11 1.04 0.56
C VAL A 24 0.06 2.37 -0.17
N ILE A 25 -0.47 3.45 0.42
CA ILE A 25 -0.32 4.80 -0.14
C ILE A 25 0.98 5.42 0.38
N GLY A 26 1.97 5.57 -0.50
CA GLY A 26 3.11 6.43 -0.25
C GLY A 26 2.65 7.89 -0.21
N THR A 27 2.75 8.54 0.94
CA THR A 27 2.30 9.95 1.07
C THR A 27 3.32 10.95 0.57
N GLY A 28 4.58 10.54 0.37
CA GLY A 28 5.68 11.45 0.09
C GLY A 28 6.04 12.35 1.28
N THR A 29 5.26 12.32 2.37
CA THR A 29 5.48 13.10 3.59
C THR A 29 6.76 12.63 4.27
N PRO A 30 7.73 13.54 4.51
CA PRO A 30 8.96 13.19 5.20
C PRO A 30 8.66 12.83 6.66
N CYS A 31 9.37 11.82 7.16
CA CYS A 31 9.27 11.38 8.55
C CYS A 31 10.63 10.96 9.10
N LYS A 32 10.81 11.18 10.40
CA LYS A 32 11.91 10.65 11.20
C LYS A 32 11.44 9.54 12.11
N ASN A 33 10.17 9.57 12.52
CA ASN A 33 9.57 8.55 13.35
C ASN A 33 8.18 8.12 12.82
N PRO A 34 7.69 6.91 13.16
CA PRO A 34 6.40 6.42 12.70
C PRO A 34 5.22 7.26 13.20
N LYS A 35 5.34 7.91 14.36
CA LYS A 35 4.27 8.74 14.96
C LYS A 35 3.92 9.94 14.07
N GLN A 36 4.90 10.51 13.36
CA GLN A 36 4.68 11.58 12.38
C GLN A 36 3.80 11.16 11.19
N CYS A 37 3.69 9.85 10.93
CA CYS A 37 2.84 9.33 9.85
C CYS A 37 1.39 9.10 10.29
N ALA A 38 1.08 9.07 11.59
CA ALA A 38 -0.26 8.76 12.06
C ALA A 38 -1.31 9.79 11.60
N GLY A 39 -1.01 11.10 11.73
CA GLY A 39 -1.87 12.18 11.27
C GLY A 39 -2.08 12.17 9.75
N PRO A 40 -0.99 12.23 8.94
CA PRO A 40 -1.06 12.19 7.48
C PRO A 40 -1.78 10.95 6.93
N CYS A 41 -1.56 9.78 7.53
CA CYS A 41 -2.24 8.56 7.11
C CYS A 41 -3.72 8.54 7.49
N LYS A 42 -4.08 9.02 8.68
CA LYS A 42 -5.47 9.16 9.10
C LYS A 42 -6.24 10.14 8.21
N ALA A 43 -5.62 11.25 7.81
CA ALA A 43 -6.21 12.22 6.89
C ALA A 43 -6.51 11.63 5.51
N LYS A 44 -5.79 10.57 5.10
CA LYS A 44 -6.06 9.81 3.87
C LYS A 44 -7.03 8.64 4.06
N GLY A 45 -7.66 8.48 5.23
CA GLY A 45 -8.54 7.34 5.52
C GLY A 45 -7.80 6.04 5.88
N CYS A 46 -6.50 6.12 6.16
CA CYS A 46 -5.68 4.96 6.51
C CYS A 46 -5.52 4.81 8.01
N LYS A 47 -5.73 3.58 8.51
CA LYS A 47 -5.65 3.28 9.95
C LYS A 47 -4.23 3.18 10.48
N HIS A 48 -3.26 2.88 9.61
CA HIS A 48 -1.88 2.65 10.01
C HIS A 48 -0.89 3.40 9.11
N GLY A 49 0.28 3.74 9.66
CA GLY A 49 1.35 4.40 8.93
C GLY A 49 2.70 4.02 9.51
N LYS A 50 3.67 3.71 8.63
CA LYS A 50 5.07 3.47 9.00
C LYS A 50 5.97 4.47 8.30
N CYS A 51 7.05 4.84 8.97
CA CYS A 51 8.12 5.61 8.35
C CYS A 51 9.12 4.65 7.70
N MET A 52 9.27 4.69 6.37
CA MET A 52 10.24 3.91 5.62
C MET A 52 11.03 4.81 4.67
N ASN A 53 12.35 4.71 4.68
CA ASN A 53 13.27 5.53 3.88
C ASN A 53 12.99 7.04 4.04
N GLY A 54 12.71 7.47 5.27
CA GLY A 54 12.39 8.86 5.58
C GLY A 54 11.04 9.34 5.04
N LYS A 55 10.16 8.43 4.57
CA LYS A 55 8.85 8.76 4.01
C LYS A 55 7.74 7.94 4.66
N CYS A 56 6.59 8.57 4.85
CA CYS A 56 5.42 7.90 5.41
C CYS A 56 4.76 6.98 4.37
N ARG A 57 4.69 5.70 4.70
CA ARG A 57 3.89 4.69 4.01
C ARG A 57 2.64 4.40 4.83
N CYS A 58 1.49 4.77 4.30
CA CYS A 58 0.21 4.48 4.93
C CYS A 58 -0.28 3.11 4.51
N MET A 59 -0.83 2.37 5.46
CA MET A 59 -1.36 1.01 5.26
C MET A 59 -2.79 0.94 5.76
N LEU A 60 -3.55 -0.05 5.27
CA LEU A 60 -4.92 -0.30 5.70
C LEU A 60 -5.80 0.94 5.48
N CYS A 61 -5.71 1.49 4.27
CA CYS A 61 -6.55 2.57 3.79
C CYS A 61 -7.95 2.02 3.52
N SER A 62 -8.94 2.49 4.26
CA SER A 62 -10.34 2.30 3.88
C SER A 62 -10.64 3.37 2.83
N LYS A 63 -10.97 2.91 1.63
CA LYS A 63 -11.41 3.75 0.51
C LYS A 63 -12.68 4.49 0.88
#